data_AF-A0AAU9D101-F1
#
_entry.id   AF-A0AAU9D101-F1
#
_cell.length_a   1.000
_cell.length_b   1.000
_cell.length_c   1.000
_cell.angle_alpha   90.00
_cell.angle_beta   90.00
_cell.angle_gamma   90.00
#
_symmetry.space_group_name_H-M   'P 1'
#
loop_
_entity.id
_entity.type
_entity.pdbx_description
1 polymer ?
#
loop_
_entity_poly.entity_id
_entity_poly.type
_entity_poly.pdbx_seq_one_letter_code
_entity_poly.pdbx_strand_id
1 'polypeptide(L)'
;MQRNVMEIDGYQAVISYDPELGMFRGEFVDLNGGADFYARDVEGLRCEGEVSLKVFLEMCREKGIEPRGSFSGSSNVKSVREALEEKVSRAE
;
A
#
# COMPACT_ATOMS: atom_id res chain seq x y z
N MET A 1 -1.95 -24.19 -9.22
CA MET A 1 -2.51 -23.28 -8.20
C MET A 1 -2.65 -21.93 -8.85
N GLN A 2 -3.88 -21.50 -9.14
CA GLN A 2 -4.11 -20.18 -9.73
C GLN A 2 -3.78 -19.12 -8.67
N ARG A 3 -2.83 -18.23 -8.99
CA ARG A 3 -2.48 -17.09 -8.14
C ARG A 3 -3.19 -15.89 -8.74
N ASN A 4 -4.29 -15.46 -8.12
CA ASN A 4 -4.97 -14.23 -8.48
C ASN A 4 -4.14 -13.05 -7.96
N VAL A 5 -3.01 -12.77 -8.60
CA VAL A 5 -2.10 -11.70 -8.18
C VAL A 5 -2.30 -10.50 -9.09
N MET A 6 -2.48 -9.34 -8.47
CA MET A 6 -2.55 -8.05 -9.12
C MET A 6 -1.26 -7.28 -8.81
N GLU A 7 -0.66 -6.67 -9.84
CA GLU A 7 0.47 -5.76 -9.66
C GLU A 7 -0.05 -4.32 -9.59
N ILE A 8 0.35 -3.60 -8.55
CA ILE A 8 -0.04 -2.22 -8.29
C ILE A 8 1.23 -1.44 -7.96
N ASP A 9 1.61 -0.49 -8.81
CA ASP A 9 2.83 0.33 -8.67
C ASP A 9 4.12 -0.49 -8.45
N GLY A 10 4.18 -1.70 -9.03
CA GLY A 10 5.29 -2.64 -8.87
C GLY A 10 5.25 -3.49 -7.59
N TYR A 11 4.17 -3.42 -6.81
CA TYR A 11 3.93 -4.28 -5.65
C TYR A 11 2.89 -5.35 -5.97
N GLN A 12 3.08 -6.55 -5.43
CA GLN A 12 2.19 -7.68 -5.68
C GLN A 12 1.13 -7.79 -4.57
N ALA A 13 -0.14 -7.82 -4.98
CA ALA A 13 -1.28 -8.06 -4.12
C ALA A 13 -2.01 -9.35 -4.52
N VAL A 14 -2.30 -10.22 -3.56
CA VAL A 14 -3.11 -11.42 -3.76
C VAL A 14 -4.57 -11.05 -3.59
N ILE A 15 -5.39 -11.37 -4.58
CA ILE A 15 -6.82 -11.13 -4.59
C ILE A 15 -7.56 -12.41 -4.20
N SER A 16 -8.40 -12.31 -3.18
CA SER A 16 -9.32 -13.37 -2.73
C SER A 16 -10.73 -12.82 -2.68
N TYR A 17 -11.73 -13.63 -3.00
CA TYR A 17 -13.13 -13.23 -2.84
C TYR A 17 -13.62 -13.61 -1.44
N ASP A 18 -14.18 -12.64 -0.73
CA ASP A 18 -14.80 -12.83 0.58
C ASP A 18 -16.32 -13.01 0.40
N PRO A 19 -16.85 -14.24 0.59
CA PRO A 19 -18.26 -14.51 0.37
C PRO A 19 -19.18 -13.95 1.48
N GLU A 20 -18.64 -13.61 2.65
CA GLU A 20 -19.42 -13.04 3.75
C GLU A 20 -19.70 -11.55 3.50
N LEU A 21 -18.70 -10.85 2.97
CA LEU A 21 -18.81 -9.43 2.62
C LEU A 21 -19.31 -9.20 1.18
N GLY A 22 -19.22 -10.22 0.33
CA GLY A 22 -19.56 -10.10 -1.09
C GLY A 22 -18.60 -9.19 -1.85
N MET A 23 -17.33 -9.16 -1.44
CA MET A 23 -16.31 -8.25 -1.98
C MET A 23 -15.00 -9.00 -2.24
N PHE A 24 -14.20 -8.47 -3.15
CA PHE A 24 -12.83 -8.91 -3.33
C PHE A 24 -11.93 -8.26 -2.30
N ARG A 25 -11.15 -9.07 -1.59
CA ARG A 25 -10.08 -8.65 -0.70
C ARG A 25 -8.75 -8.75 -1.42
N GLY A 26 -8.03 -7.65 -1.53
CA GLY A 26 -6.63 -7.61 -1.93
C GLY A 26 -5.71 -7.55 -0.71
N GLU A 27 -4.64 -8.35 -0.71
CA GLU A 27 -3.62 -8.35 0.35
C GLU A 27 -2.24 -8.22 -0.28
N PHE A 28 -1.49 -7.18 0.08
CA PHE A 28 -0.13 -7.00 -0.38
C PHE A 28 0.82 -7.99 0.31
N VAL A 29 1.59 -8.73 -0.49
CA VAL A 29 2.52 -9.77 0.00
C VAL A 29 4.00 -9.37 -0.10
N ASP A 30 4.30 -8.28 -0.82
CA ASP A 30 5.67 -7.79 -1.04
C ASP A 30 6.07 -6.67 -0.05
N LEU A 31 5.15 -6.23 0.80
CA LEU A 31 5.36 -5.15 1.75
C LEU A 31 5.98 -5.66 3.06
N ASN A 32 6.81 -4.83 3.68
CA ASN A 32 7.35 -5.05 5.04
C ASN A 32 6.29 -4.83 6.15
N GLY A 33 5.02 -4.87 5.78
CA GLY A 33 3.85 -4.70 6.62
C GLY A 33 2.63 -5.27 5.88
N GLY A 34 1.53 -5.46 6.61
CA GLY A 34 0.27 -5.88 6.01
C GLY A 34 -0.52 -4.67 5.53
N ALA A 35 -0.85 -4.62 4.24
CA ALA A 35 -1.86 -3.72 3.71
C ALA A 35 -2.91 -4.57 2.99
N ASP A 36 -4.14 -4.52 3.48
CA ASP A 36 -5.30 -5.11 2.84
C ASP A 36 -6.27 -4.02 2.37
N PHE A 37 -7.02 -4.35 1.34
CA PHE A 37 -8.04 -3.49 0.76
C PHE A 37 -9.21 -4.35 0.25
N TYR A 38 -10.39 -3.77 0.19
CA TYR A 38 -11.59 -4.47 -0.28
C TYR A 38 -12.21 -3.67 -1.41
N ALA A 39 -12.70 -4.33 -2.44
CA ALA A 39 -13.45 -3.67 -3.49
C ALA A 39 -14.53 -4.58 -4.07
N ARG A 40 -15.52 -3.98 -4.72
CA ARG A 40 -16.61 -4.73 -5.36
C ARG A 40 -16.26 -5.24 -6.75
N ASP A 41 -15.29 -4.61 -7.40
CA ASP A 41 -14.91 -4.84 -8.78
C ASP A 41 -13.40 -4.71 -8.98
N VAL A 42 -12.91 -5.22 -10.11
CA VAL A 42 -11.48 -5.20 -10.46
C VAL A 42 -10.92 -3.78 -10.56
N GLU A 43 -11.69 -2.83 -11.10
CA GLU A 43 -11.28 -1.42 -11.16
C GLU A 43 -11.18 -0.80 -9.76
N GLY A 44 -12.11 -1.14 -8.88
CA GLY A 44 -12.07 -0.74 -7.47
C GLY A 44 -10.84 -1.30 -6.76
N LEU A 45 -10.50 -2.58 -6.99
CA LEU A 45 -9.29 -3.19 -6.42
C LEU A 45 -8.02 -2.42 -6.81
N ARG A 46 -7.91 -1.96 -8.06
CA ARG A 46 -6.77 -1.16 -8.50
C ARG A 46 -6.73 0.18 -7.79
N CYS A 47 -7.84 0.92 -7.82
CA CYS A 47 -7.94 2.24 -7.21
C CYS A 47 -7.71 2.18 -5.69
N GLU A 48 -8.39 1.28 -4.98
CA GLU A 48 -8.26 1.13 -3.53
C GLU A 48 -6.89 0.57 -3.13
N GLY A 49 -6.33 -0.34 -3.93
CA GLY A 49 -4.96 -0.81 -3.75
C GLY A 49 -3.92 0.29 -3.93
N GLU A 50 -4.05 1.16 -4.94
CA GLU A 50 -3.17 2.32 -5.15
C GLU A 50 -3.24 3.32 -3.98
N VAL A 51 -4.45 3.60 -3.49
CA VAL A 51 -4.65 4.49 -2.33
C VAL A 51 -4.04 3.89 -1.07
N SER A 52 -4.34 2.61 -0.79
CA SER A 52 -3.82 1.90 0.39
C SER A 52 -2.29 1.84 0.36
N LEU A 53 -1.71 1.53 -0.80
CA LEU A 53 -0.27 1.51 -1.00
C LEU A 53 0.36 2.90 -0.80
N LYS A 54 -0.24 3.95 -1.36
CA LYS A 54 0.29 5.32 -1.21
C LYS A 54 0.34 5.76 0.26
N VAL A 55 -0.71 5.48 1.03
CA VAL A 55 -0.74 5.78 2.47
C VAL A 55 0.32 4.97 3.21
N PHE A 56 0.50 3.70 2.85
CA PHE A 56 1.56 2.86 3.42
C PHE A 56 2.97 3.43 3.14
N LEU A 57 3.25 3.81 1.88
CA LEU A 57 4.53 4.42 1.50
C LEU A 57 4.79 5.75 2.21
N GLU A 58 3.76 6.56 2.39
CA GLU A 58 3.86 7.83 3.12
C GLU A 58 4.19 7.61 4.60
N MET A 59 3.52 6.64 5.25
CA MET A 59 3.87 6.23 6.62
C MET A 59 5.27 5.65 6.73
N CYS A 60 5.70 4.82 5.78
CA CYS A 60 7.06 4.29 5.71
C CYS A 60 8.08 5.43 5.63
N ARG A 61 7.84 6.42 4.77
CA ARG A 61 8.70 7.61 4.63
C ARG A 61 8.76 8.42 5.92
N GLU A 62 7.62 8.63 6.58
CA GLU A 62 7.56 9.38 7.85
C GLU A 62 8.34 8.69 8.97
N LYS A 63 8.25 7.36 9.03
CA LYS A 63 8.93 6.55 10.06
C LYS A 63 10.37 6.19 9.70
N GLY A 64 10.82 6.49 8.48
CA GLY A 64 12.14 6.07 7.97
C GLY A 64 12.27 4.54 7.82
N ILE A 65 11.17 3.85 7.50
CA ILE A 65 11.12 2.39 7.35
C ILE A 65 11.08 2.06 5.85
N GLU A 66 11.78 1.01 5.43
CA GLU A 66 11.71 0.51 4.05
C GLU A 66 10.37 -0.21 3.81
N PRO A 67 9.63 0.17 2.74
CA PRO A 67 8.30 -0.38 2.49
C PRO A 67 8.30 -1.80 1.93
N ARG A 68 9.39 -2.25 1.30
CA ARG A 68 9.51 -3.62 0.76
C ARG A 68 10.12 -4.58 1.77
N GLY A 69 9.53 -5.76 1.89
CA GLY A 69 10.10 -6.88 2.63
C GLY A 69 11.33 -7.41 1.91
N SER A 70 12.50 -7.34 2.52
CA SER A 70 13.79 -7.48 1.85
C SER A 70 14.01 -8.85 1.20
N PHE A 71 14.11 -8.89 -0.14
CA PHE A 71 15.02 -9.81 -0.82
C PHE A 71 15.97 -9.03 -1.74
N SER A 72 17.13 -8.71 -1.15
CA SER A 72 18.42 -8.43 -1.80
C SER A 72 18.65 -7.08 -2.50
N GLY A 73 19.68 -6.38 -2.03
CA GLY A 73 20.59 -5.64 -2.91
C GLY A 73 20.57 -4.12 -2.75
N SER A 74 21.36 -3.62 -1.79
CA SER A 74 22.06 -2.33 -1.80
C SER A 74 21.50 -1.25 -2.75
N SER A 75 20.71 -0.31 -2.23
CA SER A 75 20.53 0.98 -2.90
C SER A 75 20.49 2.11 -1.88
N ASN A 76 21.59 2.85 -1.90
CA ASN A 76 21.92 3.96 -1.05
C ASN A 76 21.05 5.18 -1.44
N VAL A 77 19.78 5.24 -1.01
CA VAL A 77 18.93 6.42 -1.26
C VAL A 77 19.02 7.42 -0.10
N LYS A 78 19.97 8.35 -0.23
CA LYS A 78 19.84 9.66 0.43
C LYS A 78 18.67 10.38 -0.25
N SER A 79 17.51 10.47 0.41
CA SER A 79 16.48 11.43 0.01
C SER A 79 16.09 12.29 1.22
N VAL A 80 16.78 13.42 1.29
CA VAL A 80 16.38 14.71 1.85
C VAL A 80 15.02 14.77 2.55
N ARG A 81 15.10 14.93 3.87
CA ARG A 81 14.33 15.86 4.72
C ARG A 81 13.62 16.96 3.93
N GLU A 82 12.29 17.06 4.08
CA GLU A 82 11.45 18.28 4.04
C GLU A 82 9.97 17.83 4.15
N ALA A 83 9.39 17.81 5.34
CA ALA A 83 8.55 18.88 5.91
C ALA A 83 7.24 19.11 5.14
N LEU A 84 6.11 18.65 5.69
CA LEU A 84 4.83 19.35 5.54
C LEU A 84 4.16 19.48 6.90
N GLU A 85 4.34 20.67 7.46
CA GLU A 85 3.72 21.20 8.67
C GLU A 85 2.20 21.33 8.55
N GLU A 86 1.55 21.03 9.67
CA GLU A 86 0.54 21.85 10.37
C GLU A 86 -0.56 22.52 9.53
N LYS A 87 -1.80 22.00 9.63
CA LYS A 87 -3.03 22.81 9.49
C LYS A 87 -4.17 22.30 10.37
N VAL A 88 -4.21 22.72 11.64
CA VAL A 88 -5.49 23.00 12.32
C VAL A 88 -5.32 24.23 13.21
N SER A 89 -5.36 25.41 12.59
CA SER A 89 -5.82 26.63 13.25
C SER A 89 -7.13 27.03 12.57
N ARG A 90 -8.25 26.68 13.21
CA ARG A 90 -9.55 27.24 12.88
C ARG A 90 -9.78 28.40 13.86
N ALA A 91 -9.60 29.61 13.35
CA ALA A 91 -10.32 30.81 13.79
C ALA A 91 -11.83 30.56 13.63
N GLU A 92 -12.76 31.11 14.41
CA GLU A 92 -12.79 32.26 15.32
C GLU A 92 -13.47 31.91 16.64
#